data_AF-A0A3A4UE62-F1
#
_entry.id   AF-A0A3A4UE62-F1
#
_cell.length_a   1.000
_cell.length_b   1.000
_cell.length_c   1.000
_cell.angle_alpha   90.00
_cell.angle_beta   90.00
_cell.angle_gamma   90.00
#
_symmetry.space_group_name_H-M   'P 1'
#
loop_
_entity.id
_entity.type
_entity.pdbx_description
1 polymer ?
#
loop_
_entity_poly.entity_id
_entity_poly.type
_entity_poly.pdbx_seq_one_letter_code
_entity_poly.pdbx_strand_id
1 'polypeptide(L)'
;MSHTAKVFLSCFIGGFIGALVALQMTPMFWWVGMIAGFAIGYLAYEFNKVIAAVPKAWNKMRNSFPKLWNEMRTLRPDAVFWRAWGKAYLNLAGDLLTIVGFPFASLLTIMLWGNPNPIVFLFPLITLGFPLFFALFITPHGNVHTLKETFRAGGLFNLSPFRVYFWILPKFFLYLVPRAVFYHLPRFLWQKRNVIASGLIGFIHAVAIFSATWFRLIHSEIRLLCGVDGAIGAAIGFYFGNALIGGLAGALWGVLNYEILSIRVLKLVPKTQSFFH
;
A
#
# COMPACT_ATOMS: atom_id res chain seq x y z
N MET A 1 -13.80 -29.06 -24.20
CA MET A 1 -14.34 -27.98 -23.35
C MET A 1 -14.00 -26.64 -24.00
N SER A 2 -15.01 -25.79 -24.25
CA SER A 2 -14.82 -24.46 -24.86
C SER A 2 -13.91 -23.57 -23.98
N HIS A 3 -13.26 -22.59 -24.58
CA HIS A 3 -12.40 -21.64 -23.85
C HIS A 3 -13.19 -20.90 -22.76
N THR A 4 -14.39 -20.43 -23.09
CA THR A 4 -15.29 -19.76 -22.14
C THR A 4 -15.64 -20.65 -20.95
N ALA A 5 -15.89 -21.95 -21.17
CA ALA A 5 -16.13 -22.88 -20.07
C ALA A 5 -14.89 -23.07 -19.18
N LYS A 6 -13.68 -23.05 -19.76
CA LYS A 6 -12.43 -23.13 -18.97
C LYS A 6 -12.22 -21.88 -18.13
N VAL A 7 -12.45 -20.70 -18.70
CA VAL A 7 -12.42 -19.43 -17.95
C VAL A 7 -13.44 -19.49 -16.81
N PHE A 8 -14.70 -19.82 -17.11
CA PHE A 8 -15.77 -19.93 -16.12
C PHE A 8 -15.36 -20.85 -14.96
N LEU A 9 -14.93 -22.08 -15.26
CA LEU A 9 -14.57 -23.06 -14.23
C LEU A 9 -13.36 -22.62 -13.41
N SER A 10 -12.36 -21.99 -14.04
CA SER A 10 -11.13 -21.57 -13.36
C SER A 10 -11.38 -20.41 -12.41
N CYS A 11 -12.12 -19.40 -12.88
CA CYS A 11 -12.52 -18.28 -12.03
C CYS A 11 -13.50 -18.72 -10.93
N PHE A 12 -14.38 -19.69 -11.21
CA PHE A 12 -15.25 -20.29 -10.21
C PHE A 12 -14.45 -20.94 -9.08
N ILE A 13 -13.51 -21.83 -9.41
CA ILE A 13 -12.68 -22.54 -8.42
C ILE A 13 -11.80 -21.55 -7.65
N GLY A 14 -11.20 -20.58 -8.34
CA GLY A 14 -10.41 -19.52 -7.72
C GLY A 14 -11.23 -18.69 -6.73
N GLY A 15 -12.39 -18.17 -7.16
CA GLY A 15 -13.28 -17.38 -6.33
C GLY A 15 -13.84 -18.17 -5.14
N PHE A 16 -14.23 -19.43 -5.37
CA PHE A 16 -14.78 -20.30 -4.33
C PHE A 16 -13.74 -20.62 -3.24
N ILE A 17 -12.57 -21.13 -3.62
CA ILE A 17 -11.54 -21.49 -2.64
C ILE A 17 -10.95 -20.24 -1.99
N GLY A 18 -10.74 -19.16 -2.75
CA GLY A 18 -10.28 -17.89 -2.20
C GLY A 18 -11.26 -17.31 -1.18
N ALA A 19 -12.56 -17.36 -1.45
CA ALA A 19 -13.60 -16.94 -0.50
C ALA A 19 -13.64 -17.85 0.73
N LEU A 20 -13.51 -19.18 0.57
CA LEU A 20 -13.41 -20.09 1.72
C LEU A 20 -12.23 -19.72 2.62
N VAL A 21 -11.05 -19.48 2.05
CA VAL A 21 -9.86 -19.06 2.80
C VAL A 21 -10.12 -17.72 3.49
N ALA A 22 -10.70 -16.74 2.78
CA ALA A 22 -11.00 -15.42 3.36
C ALA A 22 -11.97 -15.51 4.56
N LEU A 23 -13.00 -16.36 4.47
CA LEU A 23 -14.00 -16.57 5.52
C LEU A 23 -13.45 -17.29 6.75
N GLN A 24 -12.40 -18.11 6.60
CA GLN A 24 -11.71 -18.76 7.72
C GLN A 24 -10.69 -17.84 8.41
N MET A 25 -10.27 -16.77 7.74
CA MET A 25 -9.34 -15.78 8.31
C MET A 25 -10.09 -14.74 9.14
N THR A 26 -9.39 -14.10 10.08
CA THR A 26 -9.96 -12.93 10.78
C THR A 26 -10.26 -11.81 9.77
N PRO A 27 -11.22 -10.90 10.06
CA PRO A 27 -11.55 -9.78 9.18
C PRO A 27 -10.38 -8.85 8.85
N MET A 28 -9.26 -8.92 9.57
CA MET A 28 -8.03 -8.17 9.25
C MET A 28 -7.19 -8.86 8.14
N PHE A 29 -7.32 -10.18 7.98
CA PHE A 29 -6.50 -11.01 7.09
C PHE A 29 -7.28 -11.57 5.88
N TRP A 30 -8.47 -11.04 5.58
CA TRP A 30 -9.30 -11.49 4.45
C TRP A 30 -8.61 -11.42 3.08
N TRP A 31 -7.68 -10.47 2.90
CA TRP A 31 -6.87 -10.30 1.68
C TRP A 31 -6.00 -11.52 1.37
N VAL A 32 -5.69 -12.37 2.35
CA VAL A 32 -5.01 -13.67 2.13
C VAL A 32 -5.86 -14.57 1.24
N GLY A 33 -7.18 -14.54 1.40
CA GLY A 33 -8.10 -15.26 0.52
C GLY A 33 -8.13 -14.73 -0.90
N MET A 34 -7.90 -13.43 -1.12
CA MET A 34 -7.71 -12.88 -2.48
C MET A 34 -6.45 -13.43 -3.15
N ILE A 35 -5.33 -13.50 -2.41
CA ILE A 35 -4.08 -14.07 -2.93
C ILE A 35 -4.26 -15.56 -3.25
N ALA A 36 -4.92 -16.31 -2.37
CA ALA A 36 -5.26 -17.70 -2.61
C ALA A 36 -6.15 -17.85 -3.85
N GLY A 37 -7.19 -17.03 -3.97
CA GLY A 37 -8.09 -17.03 -5.12
C GLY A 37 -7.38 -16.69 -6.43
N PHE A 38 -6.45 -15.74 -6.39
CA PHE A 38 -5.58 -15.43 -7.53
C PHE A 38 -4.73 -16.62 -7.96
N ALA A 39 -4.00 -17.21 -7.01
CA ALA A 39 -3.11 -18.34 -7.29
C ALA A 39 -3.89 -19.53 -7.86
N ILE A 40 -5.01 -19.87 -7.24
CA ILE A 40 -5.85 -21.00 -7.67
C ILE A 40 -6.49 -20.73 -9.02
N GLY A 41 -7.08 -19.54 -9.24
CA GLY A 41 -7.65 -19.15 -10.52
C GLY A 41 -6.62 -19.19 -11.66
N TYR A 42 -5.40 -18.71 -11.39
CA TYR A 42 -4.29 -18.75 -12.33
C TYR A 42 -3.86 -20.18 -12.71
N LEU A 43 -3.74 -21.06 -11.71
CA LEU A 43 -3.29 -22.44 -11.91
C LEU A 43 -4.36 -23.33 -12.53
N ALA A 44 -5.65 -23.05 -12.27
CA ALA A 44 -6.77 -23.87 -12.74
C ALA A 44 -6.98 -23.81 -14.26
N TYR A 45 -6.70 -22.67 -14.92
CA TYR A 45 -7.00 -22.47 -16.35
C TYR A 45 -6.31 -23.47 -17.29
N GLU A 46 -5.08 -23.90 -16.96
CA GLU A 46 -4.36 -24.92 -17.71
C GLU A 46 -3.48 -25.78 -16.79
N PHE A 47 -4.10 -26.36 -15.76
CA PHE A 47 -3.40 -27.13 -14.72
C PHE A 47 -2.42 -28.17 -15.27
N ASN A 48 -2.80 -28.88 -16.35
CA ASN A 48 -1.92 -29.85 -17.02
C ASN A 48 -0.62 -29.21 -17.55
N LYS A 49 -0.70 -28.01 -18.14
CA LYS A 49 0.48 -27.29 -18.63
C LYS A 49 1.33 -26.77 -17.48
N VAL A 50 0.71 -26.37 -16.38
CA VAL A 50 1.42 -25.97 -15.16
C VAL A 50 2.20 -27.15 -14.60
N ILE A 51 1.57 -28.32 -14.39
CA ILE A 51 2.24 -29.53 -13.92
C ILE A 51 3.42 -29.90 -14.82
N ALA A 52 3.26 -29.83 -16.14
CA ALA A 52 4.33 -30.10 -17.08
C ALA A 52 5.45 -29.03 -17.07
N ALA A 53 5.13 -27.79 -16.72
CA ALA A 53 6.08 -26.68 -16.66
C ALA A 53 6.88 -26.65 -15.36
N VAL A 54 6.32 -27.08 -14.23
CA VAL A 54 6.99 -27.10 -12.92
C VAL A 54 8.36 -27.82 -12.95
N PRO A 55 8.50 -29.06 -13.44
CA PRO A 55 9.80 -29.73 -13.46
C PRO A 55 10.78 -29.04 -14.43
N LYS A 56 10.30 -28.48 -15.54
CA LYS A 56 11.13 -27.72 -16.49
C LYS A 56 11.65 -26.42 -15.85
N ALA A 57 10.78 -25.68 -15.17
CA ALA A 57 11.12 -24.46 -14.46
C ALA A 57 12.08 -24.75 -13.30
N TRP A 58 11.84 -25.82 -12.54
CA TRP A 58 12.70 -26.25 -11.45
C TRP A 58 14.10 -26.63 -11.94
N ASN A 59 14.20 -27.42 -13.01
CA ASN A 59 15.49 -27.78 -13.60
C ASN A 59 16.24 -26.55 -14.13
N LYS A 60 15.52 -25.62 -14.79
CA LYS A 60 16.12 -24.36 -15.27
C LYS A 60 16.59 -23.49 -14.10
N MET A 61 15.77 -23.33 -13.07
CA MET A 61 16.10 -22.59 -11.84
C MET A 61 17.32 -23.22 -11.16
N ARG A 62 17.30 -24.52 -10.90
CA ARG A 62 18.41 -25.27 -10.29
C ARG A 62 19.72 -25.06 -11.05
N ASN A 63 19.68 -25.10 -12.38
CA ASN A 63 20.88 -24.90 -13.21
C ASN A 63 21.34 -23.44 -13.27
N SER A 64 20.41 -22.48 -13.15
CA SER A 64 20.73 -21.04 -13.13
C SER A 64 21.06 -20.52 -11.74
N PHE A 65 20.69 -21.24 -10.68
CA PHE A 65 20.83 -20.81 -9.30
C PHE A 65 22.28 -20.50 -8.92
N PRO A 66 23.31 -21.29 -9.29
CA PRO A 66 24.70 -20.95 -8.99
C PRO A 66 25.14 -19.62 -9.63
N LYS A 67 24.71 -19.36 -10.87
CA LYS A 67 25.00 -18.11 -11.57
C LYS A 67 24.30 -16.93 -10.90
N LEU A 68 23.01 -17.06 -10.63
CA LEU A 68 22.21 -16.05 -9.95
C LEU A 68 22.74 -15.76 -8.55
N TRP A 69 23.15 -16.81 -7.82
CA TRP A 69 23.76 -16.71 -6.50
C TRP A 69 25.07 -15.93 -6.53
N ASN A 70 25.92 -16.18 -7.53
CA ASN A 70 27.17 -15.44 -7.70
C ASN A 70 26.92 -13.97 -8.08
N GLU A 71 25.97 -13.68 -8.97
CA GLU A 71 25.56 -12.32 -9.32
C GLU A 71 24.94 -11.58 -8.12
N MET A 72 24.07 -12.23 -7.35
CA MET A 72 23.50 -11.68 -6.11
C MET A 72 24.58 -11.47 -5.03
N ARG A 73 25.61 -12.34 -4.99
CA ARG A 73 26.75 -12.18 -4.10
C ARG A 73 27.59 -10.96 -4.47
N THR A 74 27.69 -10.62 -5.75
CA THR A 74 28.33 -9.37 -6.20
C THR A 74 27.45 -8.13 -6.01
N LEU A 75 26.13 -8.29 -6.02
CA LEU A 75 25.15 -7.26 -5.66
C LEU A 75 24.97 -7.13 -4.15
N ARG A 76 25.89 -7.67 -3.34
CA ARG A 76 25.86 -7.48 -1.89
C ARG A 76 25.79 -5.98 -1.63
N PRO A 77 24.68 -5.49 -1.07
CA PRO A 77 24.57 -4.07 -0.82
C PRO A 77 25.69 -3.71 0.13
N ASP A 78 26.44 -2.69 -0.22
CA ASP A 78 27.57 -2.24 0.57
C ASP A 78 27.08 -1.67 1.91
N ALA A 79 28.01 -1.44 2.84
CA ALA A 79 27.66 -0.87 4.14
C ALA A 79 26.95 0.49 4.00
N VAL A 80 27.19 1.22 2.90
CA VAL A 80 26.54 2.50 2.60
C VAL A 80 25.07 2.29 2.27
N PHE A 81 24.73 1.35 1.39
CA PHE A 81 23.34 0.99 1.08
C PHE A 81 22.58 0.57 2.34
N TRP A 82 23.14 -0.32 3.16
CA TRP A 82 22.44 -0.77 4.38
C TRP A 82 22.22 0.34 5.39
N ARG A 83 23.17 1.29 5.50
CA ARG A 83 22.99 2.49 6.33
C ARG A 83 21.90 3.41 5.76
N ALA A 84 21.87 3.61 4.45
CA ALA A 84 20.86 4.44 3.78
C ALA A 84 19.47 3.82 3.89
N TRP A 85 19.35 2.53 3.60
CA TRP A 85 18.11 1.77 3.71
C TRP A 85 17.65 1.67 5.16
N GLY A 86 18.54 1.42 6.11
CA GLY A 86 18.23 1.41 7.54
C GLY A 86 17.71 2.76 8.04
N LYS A 87 18.34 3.87 7.62
CA LYS A 87 17.83 5.22 7.92
C LYS A 87 16.47 5.47 7.28
N ALA A 88 16.29 5.13 6.01
CA ALA A 88 15.03 5.30 5.31
C ALA A 88 13.91 4.48 5.95
N TYR A 89 14.19 3.23 6.33
CA TYR A 89 13.26 2.34 7.03
C TYR A 89 12.92 2.88 8.42
N LEU A 90 13.90 3.32 9.21
CA LEU A 90 13.66 3.89 10.54
C LEU A 90 12.86 5.20 10.46
N ASN A 91 13.12 6.05 9.47
CA ASN A 91 12.35 7.27 9.24
C ASN A 91 10.90 6.92 8.84
N LEU A 92 10.72 6.02 7.87
CA LEU A 92 9.40 5.58 7.44
C LEU A 92 8.62 4.90 8.58
N ALA A 93 9.28 4.06 9.37
CA ALA A 93 8.68 3.42 10.54
C ALA A 93 8.34 4.45 11.62
N GLY A 94 9.19 5.43 11.88
CA GLY A 94 8.93 6.55 12.79
C GLY A 94 7.74 7.40 12.33
N ASP A 95 7.69 7.72 11.04
CA ASP A 95 6.60 8.46 10.40
C ASP A 95 5.28 7.67 10.46
N LEU A 96 5.30 6.37 10.17
CA LEU A 96 4.11 5.52 10.28
C LEU A 96 3.66 5.33 11.73
N LEU A 97 4.59 5.19 12.68
CA LEU A 97 4.25 5.06 14.10
C LEU A 97 3.63 6.36 14.62
N THR A 98 4.16 7.52 14.20
CA THR A 98 3.62 8.86 14.53
C THR A 98 2.29 9.15 13.86
N ILE A 99 2.13 8.83 12.59
CA ILE A 99 0.91 9.12 11.80
C ILE A 99 -0.21 8.13 12.10
N VAL A 100 0.10 6.84 12.25
CA VAL A 100 -0.90 5.78 12.38
C VAL A 100 -0.98 5.26 13.81
N GLY A 101 0.17 4.93 14.40
CA GLY A 101 0.24 4.31 15.72
C GLY A 101 -0.35 5.18 16.83
N PHE A 102 -0.03 6.47 16.86
CA PHE A 102 -0.49 7.37 17.93
C PHE A 102 -1.98 7.75 17.83
N PRO A 103 -2.54 8.11 16.66
CA PRO A 103 -3.98 8.34 16.54
C PRO A 103 -4.78 7.07 16.83
N PHE A 104 -4.27 5.90 16.40
CA PHE A 104 -4.93 4.62 16.67
C PHE A 104 -4.89 4.25 18.15
N ALA A 105 -3.75 4.40 18.83
CA ALA A 105 -3.65 4.20 20.28
C ALA A 105 -4.60 5.15 21.02
N SER A 106 -4.66 6.42 20.61
CA SER A 106 -5.56 7.41 21.20
C SER A 106 -7.03 7.01 21.05
N LEU A 107 -7.43 6.60 19.83
CA LEU A 107 -8.77 6.10 19.52
C LEU A 107 -9.12 4.85 20.34
N LEU A 108 -8.18 3.91 20.47
CA LEU A 108 -8.34 2.68 21.24
C LEU A 108 -8.56 2.97 22.72
N THR A 109 -7.82 3.92 23.31
CA THR A 109 -8.06 4.35 24.71
C THR A 109 -9.43 4.98 24.89
N ILE A 110 -9.92 5.77 23.94
CA ILE A 110 -11.28 6.36 23.99
C ILE A 110 -12.34 5.25 23.92
N MET A 111 -12.15 4.27 23.03
CA MET A 111 -13.08 3.15 22.87
C MET A 111 -13.11 2.22 24.08
N LEU A 112 -11.94 1.94 24.70
CA LEU A 112 -11.84 1.00 25.81
C LEU A 112 -12.26 1.59 27.16
N TRP A 113 -12.07 2.89 27.38
CA TRP A 113 -12.28 3.51 28.69
C TRP A 113 -13.47 4.46 28.74
N GLY A 114 -14.18 4.65 27.63
CA GLY A 114 -15.46 5.38 27.54
C GLY A 114 -15.41 6.86 27.91
N ASN A 115 -14.25 7.36 28.32
CA ASN A 115 -14.07 8.72 28.81
C ASN A 115 -12.77 9.29 28.20
N PRO A 116 -12.84 10.34 27.37
CA PRO A 116 -11.67 10.93 26.73
C PRO A 116 -10.78 11.59 27.78
N ASN A 117 -9.85 10.83 28.35
CA ASN A 117 -8.85 11.41 29.25
C ASN A 117 -7.97 12.37 28.42
N PRO A 118 -7.93 13.68 28.74
CA PRO A 118 -7.19 14.68 27.98
C PRO A 118 -5.68 14.37 27.88
N ILE A 119 -5.13 13.56 28.81
CA ILE A 119 -3.74 13.08 28.77
C ILE A 119 -3.45 12.23 27.51
N VAL A 120 -4.45 11.49 27.01
CA VAL A 120 -4.32 10.68 25.81
C VAL A 120 -4.20 11.56 24.55
N PHE A 121 -4.87 12.71 24.51
CA PHE A 121 -4.75 13.69 23.42
C PHE A 121 -3.45 14.51 23.48
N LEU A 122 -2.86 14.62 24.66
CA LEU A 122 -1.62 15.33 24.92
C LEU A 122 -0.38 14.57 24.43
N PHE A 123 -0.46 13.23 24.36
CA PHE A 123 0.64 12.38 23.92
C PHE A 123 0.98 12.56 22.42
N PRO A 124 0.03 12.51 21.47
CA PRO A 124 0.26 12.82 20.05
C PRO A 124 0.79 14.23 19.82
N LEU A 125 0.35 15.21 20.63
CA LEU A 125 0.78 16.60 20.54
C LEU A 125 2.25 16.78 20.97
N ILE A 126 2.69 16.05 22.00
CA ILE A 126 4.11 15.98 22.37
C ILE A 126 4.91 15.23 21.30
N THR A 127 4.42 14.09 20.81
CA THR A 127 5.20 13.23 19.89
C THR A 127 5.20 13.71 18.44
N LEU A 128 4.23 14.53 18.00
CA LEU A 128 4.27 15.25 16.72
C LEU A 128 4.94 16.63 16.87
N GLY A 129 4.73 17.30 18.02
CA GLY A 129 5.34 18.59 18.31
C GLY A 129 6.85 18.52 18.45
N PHE A 130 7.39 17.43 19.01
CA PHE A 130 8.82 17.27 19.25
C PHE A 130 9.64 17.06 17.96
N PRO A 131 9.24 16.20 16.99
CA PRO A 131 9.89 16.10 15.69
C PRO A 131 9.66 17.34 14.82
N LEU A 132 8.49 18.00 14.89
CA LEU A 132 8.25 19.26 14.16
C LEU A 132 9.11 20.40 14.73
N PHE A 133 9.26 20.47 16.05
CA PHE A 133 10.19 21.36 16.74
C PHE A 133 11.63 21.05 16.32
N PHE A 134 12.06 19.78 16.35
CA PHE A 134 13.38 19.38 15.87
C PHE A 134 13.60 19.66 14.38
N ALA A 135 12.60 19.47 13.51
CA ALA A 135 12.72 19.73 12.08
C ALA A 135 12.78 21.23 11.76
N LEU A 136 12.10 22.07 12.55
CA LEU A 136 12.14 23.53 12.40
C LEU A 136 13.44 24.12 12.97
N PHE A 137 13.94 23.60 14.10
CA PHE A 137 15.14 24.11 14.78
C PHE A 137 16.45 23.46 14.30
N ILE A 138 16.40 22.26 13.73
CA ILE A 138 17.50 21.61 13.01
C ILE A 138 17.28 21.75 11.50
N THR A 139 16.91 22.95 11.06
CA THR A 139 17.24 23.35 9.70
C THR A 139 18.76 23.64 9.68
N PRO A 140 19.52 23.19 8.67
CA PRO A 140 21.00 23.17 8.69
C PRO A 140 21.71 24.54 8.76
N HIS A 141 20.95 25.63 8.88
CA HIS A 141 21.45 27.00 8.97
C HIS A 141 21.26 27.66 10.34
N GLY A 142 20.75 26.95 11.34
CA GLY A 142 20.70 27.43 12.72
C GLY A 142 22.09 27.41 13.36
N ASN A 143 22.74 28.57 13.45
CA ASN A 143 24.02 28.73 14.14
C ASN A 143 23.88 28.31 15.62
N VAL A 144 24.71 27.38 16.10
CA VAL A 144 24.62 26.76 17.44
C VAL A 144 24.66 27.80 18.58
N HIS A 145 25.22 28.98 18.31
CA HIS A 145 25.24 30.12 19.23
C HIS A 145 23.84 30.62 19.63
N THR A 146 22.86 30.62 18.72
CA THR A 146 21.51 31.13 18.98
C THR A 146 20.74 30.24 19.97
N LEU A 147 21.04 28.94 19.99
CA LEU A 147 20.38 27.97 20.87
C LEU A 147 20.78 28.16 22.34
N LYS A 148 22.06 28.47 22.59
CA LYS A 148 22.60 28.74 23.92
C LYS A 148 22.09 30.06 24.50
N GLU A 149 21.91 31.07 23.66
CA GLU A 149 21.30 32.35 24.06
C GLU A 149 19.79 32.22 24.33
N THR A 150 19.09 31.39 23.56
CA THR A 150 17.66 31.08 23.79
C THR A 150 17.47 30.35 25.12
N PHE A 151 18.36 29.41 25.48
CA PHE A 151 18.34 28.75 26.79
C PHE A 151 18.69 29.68 27.95
N ARG A 152 19.63 30.62 27.77
CA ARG A 152 19.94 31.66 28.78
C ARG A 152 18.80 32.65 28.96
N ALA A 153 18.12 33.03 27.88
CA ALA A 153 16.88 33.82 27.96
C ALA A 153 15.74 33.01 28.63
N GLY A 154 15.71 31.69 28.47
CA GLY A 154 14.79 30.79 29.19
C GLY A 154 14.99 30.77 30.70
N GLY A 155 16.20 31.06 31.21
CA GLY A 155 16.48 31.25 32.63
C GLY A 155 15.87 32.51 33.24
N LEU A 156 15.49 33.50 32.42
CA LEU A 156 14.78 34.72 32.86
C LEU A 156 13.27 34.52 32.98
N PHE A 157 12.75 33.40 32.47
CA PHE A 157 11.35 33.04 32.61
C PHE A 157 11.25 31.94 33.66
N ASN A 158 10.80 32.30 34.86
CA ASN A 158 10.44 31.42 35.98
C ASN A 158 9.21 30.55 35.61
N LEU A 159 9.27 29.85 34.48
CA LEU A 159 8.21 29.07 33.89
C LEU A 159 8.35 27.65 34.40
N SER A 160 7.54 27.31 35.39
CA SER A 160 7.33 25.91 35.75
C SER A 160 6.97 25.13 34.47
N PRO A 161 7.49 23.90 34.29
CA PRO A 161 7.17 23.05 33.13
C PRO A 161 5.66 22.93 32.91
N PHE A 162 4.89 22.90 34.00
CA PHE A 162 3.43 22.92 34.00
C PHE A 162 2.84 24.16 33.31
N ARG A 163 3.40 25.36 33.52
CA ARG A 163 2.87 26.60 32.93
C ARG A 163 3.17 26.68 31.43
N VAL A 164 4.35 26.22 31.01
CA VAL A 164 4.69 26.10 29.59
C VAL A 164 3.71 25.14 28.91
N TYR A 165 3.49 23.99 29.54
CA TYR A 165 2.72 22.90 28.95
C TYR A 165 1.21 23.16 28.93
N PHE A 166 0.63 23.60 30.04
CA PHE A 166 -0.82 23.77 30.16
C PHE A 166 -1.32 25.14 29.68
N TRP A 167 -0.45 26.14 29.59
CA TRP A 167 -0.88 27.52 29.30
C TRP A 167 -0.26 28.11 28.04
N ILE A 168 1.05 27.94 27.85
CA ILE A 168 1.75 28.54 26.71
C ILE A 168 1.54 27.68 25.47
N LEU A 169 1.73 26.37 25.56
CA LEU A 169 1.66 25.46 24.43
C LEU A 169 0.29 25.44 23.75
N PRO A 170 -0.86 25.38 24.47
CA PRO A 170 -2.18 25.42 23.84
C PRO A 170 -2.47 26.78 23.21
N LYS A 171 -2.08 27.89 23.84
CA LYS A 171 -2.23 29.24 23.27
C LYS A 171 -1.37 29.39 22.01
N PHE A 172 -0.16 28.87 22.03
CA PHE A 172 0.74 28.84 20.89
C PHE A 172 0.13 28.01 19.76
N PHE A 173 -0.42 26.83 20.05
CA PHE A 173 -1.07 25.97 19.05
C PHE A 173 -2.33 26.63 18.48
N LEU A 174 -3.22 27.14 19.33
CA LEU A 174 -4.45 27.83 18.95
C LEU A 174 -4.19 29.14 18.17
N TYR A 175 -3.05 29.78 18.34
CA TYR A 175 -2.71 30.99 17.60
C TYR A 175 -1.90 30.71 16.33
N LEU A 176 -0.82 29.94 16.45
CA LEU A 176 0.10 29.69 15.33
C LEU A 176 -0.41 28.65 14.36
N VAL A 177 -1.15 27.62 14.79
CA VAL A 177 -1.67 26.64 13.83
C VAL A 177 -2.70 27.29 12.92
N PRO A 178 -3.73 28.02 13.40
CA PRO A 178 -4.60 28.78 12.51
C PRO A 178 -3.83 29.80 11.70
N ARG A 179 -2.85 30.52 12.27
CA ARG A 179 -2.08 31.50 11.49
C ARG A 179 -1.26 30.85 10.37
N ALA A 180 -0.61 29.71 10.63
CA ALA A 180 0.12 28.93 9.64
C ALA A 180 -0.81 28.35 8.58
N VAL A 181 -1.93 27.76 8.99
CA VAL A 181 -2.90 27.11 8.10
C VAL A 181 -3.69 28.12 7.26
N PHE A 182 -4.09 29.25 7.82
CA PHE A 182 -4.92 30.23 7.11
C PHE A 182 -4.12 31.30 6.35
N TYR A 183 -2.91 31.65 6.80
CA TYR A 183 -2.10 32.67 6.10
C TYR A 183 -0.92 32.09 5.31
N HIS A 184 -0.15 31.18 5.92
CA HIS A 184 1.07 30.69 5.27
C HIS A 184 0.80 29.58 4.26
N LEU A 185 -0.10 28.65 4.57
CA LEU A 185 -0.42 27.54 3.68
C LEU A 185 -1.06 28.00 2.36
N PRO A 186 -2.05 28.91 2.31
CA PRO A 186 -2.60 29.35 1.03
C PRO A 186 -1.59 30.12 0.20
N ARG A 187 -0.75 30.95 0.85
CA ARG A 187 0.34 31.66 0.18
C ARG A 187 1.40 30.71 -0.38
N PHE A 188 1.77 29.67 0.36
CA PHE A 188 2.70 28.63 -0.08
C PHE A 188 2.11 27.82 -1.24
N LEU A 189 0.88 27.33 -1.09
CA LEU A 189 0.15 26.60 -2.14
C LEU A 189 0.01 27.47 -3.40
N TRP A 190 -0.28 28.76 -3.26
CA TRP A 190 -0.36 29.70 -4.38
C TRP A 190 1.00 29.91 -5.05
N GLN A 191 2.06 30.16 -4.27
CA GLN A 191 3.42 30.37 -4.78
C GLN A 191 3.98 29.11 -5.47
N LYS A 192 3.59 27.92 -5.00
CA LYS A 192 4.01 26.63 -5.54
C LYS A 192 2.96 25.96 -6.43
N ARG A 193 1.88 26.65 -6.80
CA ARG A 193 0.74 26.05 -7.51
C ARG A 193 1.16 25.33 -8.79
N ASN A 194 2.09 25.91 -9.55
CA ASN A 194 2.54 25.31 -10.81
C ASN A 194 3.35 24.03 -10.59
N VAL A 195 4.14 23.97 -9.52
CA VAL A 195 4.94 22.79 -9.14
C VAL A 195 4.05 21.69 -8.57
N ILE A 196 3.08 22.06 -7.73
CA ILE A 196 2.10 21.11 -7.18
C ILE A 196 1.23 20.56 -8.31
N ALA A 197 0.74 21.42 -9.21
CA ALA A 197 -0.06 21.02 -10.35
C ALA A 197 0.74 20.12 -11.31
N SER A 198 1.99 20.46 -11.65
CA SER A 198 2.82 19.61 -12.51
C SER A 198 3.15 18.26 -11.85
N GLY A 199 3.40 18.24 -10.54
CA GLY A 199 3.58 17.01 -9.78
C GLY A 199 2.33 16.14 -9.76
N LEU A 200 1.16 16.73 -9.54
CA LEU A 200 -0.12 16.03 -9.55
C LEU A 200 -0.45 15.49 -10.95
N ILE A 201 -0.23 16.28 -12.01
CA ILE A 201 -0.41 15.86 -13.40
C ILE A 201 0.55 14.70 -13.72
N GLY A 202 1.83 14.81 -13.34
CA GLY A 202 2.82 13.75 -13.52
C GLY A 202 2.44 12.46 -12.79
N PHE A 203 1.95 12.57 -11.55
CA PHE A 203 1.44 11.43 -10.78
C PHE A 203 0.23 10.78 -11.43
N ILE A 204 -0.78 11.57 -11.84
CA ILE A 204 -1.97 11.07 -12.55
C ILE A 204 -1.56 10.36 -13.83
N HIS A 205 -0.63 10.95 -14.59
CA HIS A 205 -0.11 10.36 -15.82
C HIS A 205 0.63 9.04 -15.57
N ALA A 206 1.48 8.98 -14.53
CA ALA A 206 2.18 7.75 -14.15
C ALA A 206 1.20 6.64 -13.73
N VAL A 207 0.19 6.98 -12.92
CA VAL A 207 -0.89 6.04 -12.52
C VAL A 207 -1.69 5.58 -13.74
N ALA A 208 -1.99 6.47 -14.69
CA ALA A 208 -2.70 6.13 -15.92
C ALA A 208 -1.89 5.17 -16.81
N ILE A 209 -0.59 5.44 -17.02
CA ILE A 209 0.31 4.55 -17.77
C ILE A 209 0.43 3.20 -17.07
N PHE A 210 0.66 3.19 -15.75
CA PHE A 210 0.78 1.98 -14.97
C PHE A 210 -0.51 1.15 -15.08
N SER A 211 -1.67 1.77 -14.87
CA SER A 211 -2.97 1.11 -14.95
C SER A 211 -3.23 0.56 -16.35
N ALA A 212 -2.95 1.33 -17.40
CA ALA A 212 -3.11 0.89 -18.79
C ALA A 212 -2.18 -0.29 -19.13
N THR A 213 -0.94 -0.26 -18.64
CA THR A 213 0.04 -1.33 -18.86
C THR A 213 -0.37 -2.60 -18.12
N TRP A 214 -0.75 -2.48 -16.85
CA TRP A 214 -1.22 -3.58 -16.03
C TRP A 214 -2.51 -4.21 -16.60
N PHE A 215 -3.45 -3.37 -17.04
CA PHE A 215 -4.68 -3.80 -17.69
C PHE A 215 -4.39 -4.58 -18.99
N ARG A 216 -3.52 -4.05 -19.88
CA ARG A 216 -3.11 -4.78 -21.09
C ARG A 216 -2.43 -6.10 -20.74
N LEU A 217 -1.59 -6.14 -19.71
CA LEU A 217 -0.91 -7.36 -19.28
C LEU A 217 -1.91 -8.43 -18.84
N ILE A 218 -2.89 -8.08 -17.99
CA ILE A 218 -3.94 -9.00 -17.54
C ILE A 218 -4.73 -9.57 -18.73
N HIS A 219 -5.13 -8.72 -19.66
CA HIS A 219 -5.92 -9.14 -20.82
C HIS A 219 -5.10 -9.82 -21.92
N SER A 220 -3.76 -9.74 -21.87
CA SER A 220 -2.87 -10.46 -22.79
C SER A 220 -2.69 -11.94 -22.41
N GLU A 221 -2.83 -12.28 -21.13
CA GLU A 221 -2.66 -13.64 -20.62
C GLU A 221 -3.94 -14.15 -19.94
N ILE A 222 -4.60 -15.14 -20.54
CA ILE A 222 -5.87 -15.66 -20.01
C ILE A 222 -5.71 -16.26 -18.59
N ARG A 223 -4.54 -16.80 -18.25
CA ARG A 223 -4.24 -17.29 -16.89
C ARG A 223 -4.26 -16.15 -15.87
N LEU A 224 -3.66 -15.01 -16.23
CA LEU A 224 -3.60 -13.83 -15.37
C LEU A 224 -4.99 -13.24 -15.18
N LEU A 225 -5.79 -13.17 -16.26
CA LEU A 225 -7.21 -12.81 -16.20
C LEU A 225 -7.99 -13.72 -15.23
N CYS A 226 -7.86 -15.04 -15.35
CA CYS A 226 -8.53 -15.98 -14.45
C CYS A 226 -8.09 -15.82 -12.98
N GLY A 227 -6.82 -15.52 -12.74
CA GLY A 227 -6.32 -15.21 -11.40
C GLY A 227 -6.95 -13.94 -10.84
N VAL A 228 -6.92 -12.84 -11.58
CA VAL A 228 -7.51 -11.57 -11.12
C VAL A 228 -9.00 -11.71 -10.85
N ASP A 229 -9.75 -12.36 -11.75
CA ASP A 229 -11.19 -12.56 -11.59
C ASP A 229 -11.52 -13.52 -10.44
N GLY A 230 -10.66 -14.52 -10.19
CA GLY A 230 -10.74 -15.38 -9.00
C GLY A 230 -10.51 -14.59 -7.70
N ALA A 231 -9.57 -13.64 -7.68
CA ALA A 231 -9.33 -12.77 -6.53
C ALA A 231 -10.51 -11.83 -6.25
N ILE A 232 -11.12 -11.28 -7.30
CA ILE A 232 -12.33 -10.45 -7.21
C ILE A 232 -13.51 -11.29 -6.68
N GLY A 233 -13.68 -12.51 -7.20
CA GLY A 233 -14.67 -13.46 -6.69
C GLY A 233 -14.46 -13.77 -5.21
N ALA A 234 -13.22 -13.99 -4.78
CA ALA A 234 -12.87 -14.22 -3.38
C ALA A 234 -13.26 -13.04 -2.48
N ALA A 235 -12.98 -11.81 -2.91
CA ALA A 235 -13.37 -10.60 -2.19
C ALA A 235 -14.89 -10.48 -2.06
N ILE A 236 -15.63 -10.69 -3.15
CA ILE A 236 -17.10 -10.66 -3.13
C ILE A 236 -17.64 -11.74 -2.19
N GLY A 237 -17.15 -12.98 -2.28
CA GLY A 237 -17.58 -14.07 -1.40
C GLY A 237 -17.35 -13.79 0.08
N PHE A 238 -16.24 -13.12 0.42
CA PHE A 238 -15.97 -12.67 1.79
C PHE A 238 -17.00 -11.64 2.27
N TYR A 239 -17.24 -10.56 1.52
CA TYR A 239 -18.19 -9.51 1.91
C TYR A 239 -19.64 -10.00 2.00
N PHE A 240 -20.01 -11.01 1.20
CA PHE A 240 -21.33 -11.64 1.25
C PHE A 240 -21.43 -12.79 2.25
N GLY A 241 -20.34 -13.17 2.93
CA GLY A 241 -20.34 -14.27 3.90
C GLY A 241 -20.57 -15.66 3.27
N ASN A 242 -20.35 -15.82 1.95
CA ASN A 242 -20.71 -17.03 1.24
C ASN A 242 -19.73 -17.35 0.09
N ALA A 243 -19.03 -18.48 0.20
CA ALA A 243 -18.06 -18.90 -0.79
C ALA A 243 -18.67 -19.27 -2.16
N LEU A 244 -19.89 -19.81 -2.20
CA LEU A 244 -20.60 -20.08 -3.46
C LEU A 244 -20.88 -18.79 -4.22
N ILE A 245 -21.27 -17.72 -3.53
CA ILE A 245 -21.44 -16.39 -4.13
C ILE A 245 -20.10 -15.91 -4.70
N GLY A 246 -19.00 -16.09 -3.97
CA GLY A 246 -17.67 -15.73 -4.44
C GLY A 246 -17.24 -16.49 -5.71
N GLY A 247 -17.50 -17.81 -5.75
CA GLY A 247 -17.25 -18.64 -6.93
C GLY A 247 -18.08 -18.20 -8.13
N LEU A 248 -19.39 -18.03 -7.96
CA LEU A 248 -20.27 -17.57 -9.05
C LEU A 248 -19.92 -16.16 -9.53
N ALA A 249 -19.60 -15.25 -8.62
CA ALA A 249 -19.17 -13.89 -8.98
C ALA A 249 -17.88 -13.92 -9.80
N GLY A 250 -16.87 -14.67 -9.36
CA GLY A 250 -15.63 -14.86 -10.12
C GLY A 250 -15.88 -15.46 -11.50
N ALA A 251 -16.74 -16.48 -11.59
CA ALA A 251 -17.07 -17.15 -12.84
C ALA A 251 -17.78 -16.24 -13.86
N LEU A 252 -18.82 -15.52 -13.42
CA LEU A 252 -19.57 -14.59 -14.25
C LEU A 252 -18.70 -13.40 -14.68
N TRP A 253 -17.94 -12.84 -13.74
CA TRP A 253 -17.03 -11.73 -14.01
C TRP A 253 -15.93 -12.14 -14.98
N GLY A 254 -15.36 -13.33 -14.83
CA GLY A 254 -14.34 -13.85 -15.73
C GLY A 254 -14.83 -14.10 -17.14
N VAL A 255 -16.04 -14.67 -17.31
CA VAL A 255 -16.64 -14.82 -18.64
C VAL A 255 -16.93 -13.47 -19.27
N LEU A 256 -17.45 -12.51 -18.50
CA LEU A 256 -17.73 -11.16 -18.98
C LEU A 256 -16.45 -10.45 -19.42
N ASN A 257 -15.39 -10.49 -18.61
CA ASN A 257 -14.10 -9.91 -18.94
C ASN A 257 -13.46 -10.57 -20.16
N TYR A 258 -13.57 -11.88 -20.30
CA TYR A 258 -13.05 -12.59 -21.46
C TYR A 258 -13.82 -12.24 -22.74
N GLU A 259 -15.14 -12.40 -22.75
CA GLU A 259 -15.97 -12.23 -23.96
C GLU A 259 -16.13 -10.77 -24.36
N ILE A 260 -16.36 -9.87 -23.41
CA ILE A 260 -16.61 -8.46 -23.70
C ILE A 260 -15.30 -7.70 -23.80
N LEU A 261 -14.47 -7.70 -22.75
CA LEU A 261 -13.28 -6.86 -22.74
C LEU A 261 -12.16 -7.43 -23.63
N SER A 262 -11.77 -8.69 -23.43
CA SER A 262 -10.60 -9.25 -24.15
C SER A 262 -10.87 -9.44 -25.64
N ILE A 263 -12.03 -10.00 -26.01
CA ILE A 263 -12.36 -10.31 -27.41
C ILE A 263 -12.92 -9.09 -28.15
N ARG A 264 -13.96 -8.42 -27.62
CA ARG A 264 -14.66 -7.37 -28.38
C ARG A 264 -13.99 -6.01 -28.29
N VAL A 265 -13.62 -5.57 -27.09
CA VAL A 265 -13.06 -4.23 -26.86
C VAL A 265 -11.58 -4.18 -27.24
N LEU A 266 -10.77 -5.07 -26.65
CA LEU A 266 -9.32 -5.02 -26.77
C LEU A 266 -8.78 -5.74 -28.00
N LYS A 267 -9.51 -6.74 -28.51
CA LYS A 267 -9.09 -7.60 -29.64
C LYS A 267 -7.69 -8.20 -29.45
N LEU A 268 -7.28 -8.43 -28.20
CA LEU A 268 -5.92 -8.88 -27.86
C LEU A 268 -5.76 -10.39 -27.94
N VAL A 269 -6.84 -11.15 -27.76
CA VAL A 269 -6.79 -12.61 -27.86
C VAL A 269 -6.93 -12.98 -29.33
N PRO A 270 -5.92 -13.62 -29.96
CA PRO A 270 -6.11 -14.17 -31.29
C PRO A 270 -7.26 -15.15 -31.21
N LYS A 271 -8.30 -14.99 -32.06
CA LYS A 271 -9.19 -16.10 -32.41
C LYS A 271 -8.26 -17.25 -32.71
N THR A 272 -8.31 -18.32 -31.93
CA THR A 272 -7.38 -19.44 -31.96
C THR A 272 -7.06 -19.76 -33.42
N GLN A 273 -5.95 -19.22 -33.94
CA GLN A 273 -5.44 -19.68 -35.21
C GLN A 273 -5.04 -21.10 -34.87
N SER A 274 -5.71 -22.05 -35.51
CA SER A 274 -5.41 -23.46 -35.50
C SER A 274 -3.96 -23.64 -35.94
N PHE A 275 -3.02 -23.40 -35.04
CA PHE A 275 -1.61 -23.73 -35.16
C PHE A 275 -1.45 -25.22 -34.91
N PHE A 276 -2.14 -26.02 -35.73
CA PHE A 276 -1.94 -27.44 -35.96
C PHE A 276 -2.57 -27.76 -37.33
N HIS A 277 -1.87 -27.35 -38.38
CA HIS A 277 -1.74 -28.09 -39.63
C HIS A 277 -0.25 -28.27 -39.90
#